data_AF-A0A450T592-F1
#
_entry.id   AF-A0A450T592-F1
#
_cell.length_a   1.000
_cell.length_b   1.000
_cell.length_c   1.000
_cell.angle_alpha   90.00
_cell.angle_beta   90.00
_cell.angle_gamma   90.00
#
_symmetry.space_group_name_H-M   'P 1'
#
loop_
_entity.id
_entity.type
_entity.pdbx_description
1 polymer ?
#
loop_
_entity_poly.entity_id
_entity_poly.type
_entity_poly.pdbx_seq_one_letter_code
_entity_poly.pdbx_strand_id
1 'polypeptide(L)' 'MMSPTEIARMSREEKLRTMEALWVDLSADDTEVDSPAWHHEVLERTRIAVMAGEERIEDWDIVKQRLRNRL' A
#
# COMPACT_ATOMS: atom_id res chain seq x y z
N MET A 1 13.87 21.42 4.46
CA MET A 1 13.40 20.12 5.00
C MET A 1 12.37 20.43 6.08
N MET A 2 11.17 19.86 5.99
CA MET A 2 10.14 20.08 7.01
C MET A 2 10.56 19.40 8.31
N SER A 3 10.60 20.14 9.40
CA SER A 3 11.05 19.65 10.71
C SER A 3 9.92 18.90 11.44
N PRO A 4 10.24 17.95 12.34
CA PRO A 4 9.24 17.29 13.18
C PRO A 4 8.37 18.27 13.98
N THR A 5 8.95 19.41 14.37
CA THR A 5 8.25 20.47 15.11
C THR A 5 7.21 21.20 14.26
N GLU A 6 7.46 21.38 12.95
CA GLU A 6 6.49 21.97 12.02
C GLU A 6 5.32 21.03 11.77
N ILE A 7 5.58 19.73 11.58
CA ILE A 7 4.54 18.71 11.44
C ILE A 7 3.69 18.63 12.72
N ALA A 8 4.31 18.73 13.90
CA ALA A 8 3.59 18.65 15.17
C ALA A 8 2.51 19.75 15.33
N ARG A 9 2.72 20.93 14.73
CA ARG A 9 1.79 22.07 14.77
C ARG A 9 0.61 21.94 13.82
N MET A 10 0.65 21.04 12.85
CA MET A 10 -0.45 20.78 11.94
C MET A 10 -1.63 20.13 12.67
N SER A 11 -2.84 20.55 12.30
CA SER A 11 -4.05 19.80 12.58
C SER A 11 -3.99 18.40 11.95
N ARG A 12 -4.85 17.51 12.42
CA ARG A 12 -4.93 16.14 11.90
C ARG A 12 -5.28 16.12 10.41
N GLU A 13 -6.17 17.01 9.95
CA GLU A 13 -6.52 17.13 8.53
C GLU A 13 -5.34 17.60 7.68
N GLU A 14 -4.57 18.58 8.15
CA GLU A 14 -3.38 19.06 7.46
C GLU A 14 -2.30 17.99 7.36
N LYS A 15 -2.09 17.19 8.42
CA LYS A 15 -1.18 16.05 8.39
C LYS A 15 -1.59 15.04 7.33
N LEU A 16 -2.89 14.69 7.28
CA LEU A 16 -3.41 13.73 6.31
C LEU A 16 -3.27 14.24 4.87
N ARG A 17 -3.62 15.51 4.61
CA ARG A 17 -3.44 16.12 3.28
C ARG A 17 -1.96 16.19 2.86
N THR A 18 -1.08 16.54 3.80
CA THR A 18 0.37 16.58 3.54
C THR A 18 0.91 15.19 3.23
N MET A 19 0.50 14.18 4.00
CA MET A 19 0.87 12.78 3.76
C MET A 19 0.39 12.30 2.38
N GLU A 20 -0.84 12.63 1.98
CA GLU A 20 -1.37 12.28 0.66
C GLU A 20 -0.60 12.96 -0.47
N ALA A 21 -0.30 14.26 -0.34
CA ALA A 21 0.46 15.00 -1.35
C ALA A 21 1.88 14.44 -1.51
N LEU A 22 2.54 14.12 -0.39
CA LEU A 22 3.85 13.46 -0.40
C LEU A 22 3.77 12.07 -1.05
N TRP A 23 2.73 11.30 -0.74
CA TRP A 23 2.53 9.98 -1.32
C TRP A 23 2.35 10.06 -2.84
N VAL A 24 1.48 10.94 -3.32
CA VAL A 24 1.25 11.14 -4.77
C VAL A 24 2.54 11.52 -5.48
N ASP A 25 3.29 12.49 -4.94
CA ASP A 25 4.56 12.95 -5.51
C ASP A 25 5.61 11.83 -5.57
N LEU A 26 5.82 11.12 -4.46
CA LEU A 26 6.80 10.02 -4.38
C LEU A 26 6.41 8.81 -5.23
N SER A 27 5.11 8.55 -5.40
CA SER A 27 4.60 7.43 -6.20
C SER A 27 4.55 7.70 -7.70
N ALA A 28 4.76 8.95 -8.13
CA ALA A 28 4.67 9.33 -9.53
C ALA A 28 5.86 8.81 -10.37
N ASP A 29 7.01 8.59 -9.74
CA ASP A 29 8.20 8.03 -10.37
C ASP A 29 8.64 6.76 -9.65
N ASP A 30 8.00 5.64 -10.00
CA ASP A 30 8.24 4.30 -9.42
C ASP A 30 9.60 3.71 -9.86
N THR A 31 10.45 4.49 -10.54
CA THR A 31 11.74 4.03 -11.09
C THR A 31 12.92 4.22 -10.14
N GLU A 32 12.76 4.99 -9.05
CA GLU A 32 13.88 5.28 -8.13
C GLU A 32 14.11 4.20 -7.06
N VAL A 33 13.19 3.25 -6.87
CA VAL A 33 13.30 2.23 -5.82
C VAL A 33 13.32 0.83 -6.41
N ASP A 34 14.50 0.21 -6.42
CA ASP A 34 14.62 -1.20 -6.76
C ASP A 34 13.79 -2.06 -5.81
N SER A 35 12.94 -2.92 -6.38
CA SER A 35 12.26 -3.94 -5.62
C SER A 35 13.29 -4.82 -4.88
N PRO A 36 13.10 -5.14 -3.59
CA PRO A 36 13.97 -6.07 -2.88
C PRO A 36 14.05 -7.41 -3.62
N ALA A 37 15.21 -8.08 -3.57
CA ALA A 37 15.43 -9.34 -4.29
C ALA A 37 14.38 -10.42 -3.95
N TRP A 38 13.90 -10.47 -2.71
CA TRP A 38 12.88 -11.42 -2.27
C TRP A 38 11.50 -11.17 -2.89
N HIS A 39 11.22 -9.95 -3.38
CA HIS A 39 9.91 -9.58 -3.91
C HIS A 39 9.52 -10.46 -5.11
N HIS A 40 10.48 -10.71 -6.00
CA HIS A 40 10.29 -11.59 -7.15
C HIS A 40 9.92 -13.02 -6.73
N GLU A 41 10.60 -13.57 -5.73
CA GLU A 41 10.34 -14.93 -5.24
C GLU A 41 8.91 -15.07 -4.68
N VAL A 42 8.44 -14.05 -3.95
CA VAL A 42 7.08 -14.03 -3.40
C VAL A 42 6.04 -13.93 -4.52
N LEU A 43 6.24 -13.04 -5.49
CA LEU A 43 5.34 -12.89 -6.63
C LEU A 43 5.22 -14.18 -7.44
N GLU A 44 6.34 -14.84 -7.71
CA GLU A 44 6.37 -16.09 -8.46
C GLU A 44 5.68 -17.22 -7.70
N ARG A 45 5.94 -17.34 -6.40
CA ARG A 45 5.25 -18.32 -5.54
C ARG A 45 3.74 -18.10 -5.53
N THR A 46 3.30 -16.84 -5.38
CA THR A 46 1.87 -16.50 -5.41
C THR A 46 1.25 -16.81 -6.77
N ARG A 47 1.94 -16.50 -7.87
CA ARG A 47 1.48 -16.82 -9.23
C ARG A 47 1.28 -18.32 -9.41
N ILE A 48 2.23 -19.14 -8.96
CA ILE A 48 2.13 -20.61 -9.01
C ILE A 48 0.94 -21.11 -8.20
N ALA A 49 0.77 -20.61 -6.96
CA ALA A 49 -0.34 -21.02 -6.09
C ALA A 49 -1.71 -20.66 -6.69
N VAL A 50 -1.84 -19.49 -7.33
CA VAL A 50 -3.06 -19.09 -8.05
C VAL A 50 -3.34 -20.03 -9.22
N MET A 51 -2.31 -20.38 -10.01
CA MET A 51 -2.46 -21.33 -11.12
C MET A 51 -2.82 -22.75 -10.65
N ALA A 52 -2.32 -23.16 -9.49
CA ALA A 52 -2.66 -24.44 -8.85
C ALA A 52 -4.05 -24.42 -8.19
N GLY A 53 -4.70 -23.26 -8.07
CA GLY A 53 -5.99 -23.09 -7.39
C GLY A 53 -5.90 -23.08 -5.86
N GLU A 54 -4.70 -22.99 -5.31
CA GLU A 54 -4.41 -22.94 -3.87
C GLU A 54 -4.63 -21.52 -3.30
N GLU A 55 -4.50 -20.50 -4.16
CA GLU A 55 -4.77 -19.09 -3.84
C GLU A 55 -5.84 -18.51 -4.76
N ARG A 56 -6.58 -17.50 -4.28
CA ARG A 56 -7.66 -16.85 -5.06
C ARG A 56 -7.47 -15.35 -5.09
N ILE A 57 -7.63 -14.79 -6.29
CA ILE A 57 -7.76 -13.34 -6.47
C ILE A 57 -9.17 -12.95 -6.07
N GLU A 58 -9.31 -12.09 -5.06
CA GLU A 58 -10.59 -11.58 -4.59
C GLU A 58 -10.69 -10.07 -4.85
N ASP A 59 -11.92 -9.61 -5.14
CA ASP A 59 -12.22 -8.19 -5.23
C ASP A 59 -12.14 -7.53 -3.85
N TRP A 60 -11.42 -6.42 -3.77
CA TRP A 60 -11.13 -5.73 -2.52
C TRP A 60 -12.39 -5.18 -1.83
N ASP A 61 -13.37 -4.68 -2.58
CA ASP A 61 -14.62 -4.17 -2.03
C ASP A 61 -15.48 -5.30 -1.45
N ILE A 62 -15.51 -6.45 -2.14
CA ILE A 62 -16.17 -7.66 -1.65
C ILE A 62 -15.53 -8.14 -0.33
N VAL A 63 -14.19 -8.23 -0.29
CA VAL A 63 -13.47 -8.67 0.91
C VAL A 63 -13.72 -7.72 2.08
N LYS A 64 -13.63 -6.41 1.86
CA LYS A 64 -13.92 -5.40 2.88
C LYS A 64 -15.34 -5.53 3.43
N GLN A 65 -16.33 -5.75 2.57
CA GLN A 65 -17.72 -5.92 3.00
C GLN A 65 -17.90 -7.20 3.82
N ARG A 66 -17.31 -8.31 3.36
CA ARG A 66 -17.33 -9.59 4.08
C ARG A 66 -16.73 -9.47 5.49
N LEU A 67 -15.61 -8.77 5.62
CA LEU A 67 -14.94 -8.57 6.92
C LEU A 67 -15.77 -7.69 7.86
N ARG A 68 -16.36 -6.60 7.37
CA ARG A 68 -17.25 -5.75 8.18
C ARG A 68 -18.47 -6.52 8.70
N ASN A 69 -19.02 -7.43 7.91
CA ASN A 69 -20.19 -8.23 8.30
C ASN A 69 -19.85 -9.36 9.31
N ARG A 70 -18.57 -9.62 9.59
CA ARG A 70 -18.10 -10.64 10.54
C ARG A 70 -17.78 -10.07 11.94
N LEU A 71 -17.73 -8.75 12.06
CA LEU A 71 -17.56 -8.01 13.31
C LEU A 71 -18.94 -7.61 13.86
#